data_AF-A0A0B4ZYD0-F1
#
_entry.id   AF-A0A0B4ZYD0-F1
#
_cell.length_a   1.000
_cell.length_b   1.000
_cell.length_c   1.000
_cell.angle_alpha   90.00
_cell.angle_beta   90.00
_cell.angle_gamma   90.00
#
_symmetry.space_group_name_H-M   'P 1'
#
loop_
_entity.id
_entity.type
_entity.pdbx_description
1 polymer ?
#
loop_
_entity_poly.entity_id
_entity_poly.type
_entity_poly.pdbx_seq_one_letter_code
_entity_poly.pdbx_strand_id
1 'polypeptide(L)'
;ILIATVAPVATMIFLDMYKCWTKGDIVNIIRHSTVVGPFLGGFFKMILMYHKRIQAKQILDEFDRDHYMLNNFSETYKDIARASIRNCQIYSERLWLCLVTTCVMTFPVMAIALNIYNFVFKSEPTKYMIHDLEKPFSDSPEERFESPYFELLFAYMFYAAILYVVNFTGYDGFFGLCVNHACLKMELYCKAEEAMLADREEVYGRVVAVVREQCRMFRYVDLIQDTFNIWLGIIFIATMIQICTCLYHITEGYGFDIRYMIFVYG
;
A
#
# COMPACT_ATOMS: atom_id res chain seq x y z
N ILE A 1 -20.09 3.13 3.99
CA ILE A 1 -19.79 3.06 5.45
C ILE A 1 -18.35 3.49 5.72
N LEU A 2 -17.33 2.78 5.21
CA LEU A 2 -15.91 3.17 5.38
C LEU A 2 -15.57 4.60 4.92
N ILE A 3 -16.12 5.08 3.80
CA ILE A 3 -15.89 6.47 3.37
C ILE A 3 -16.47 7.47 4.37
N ALA A 4 -17.68 7.19 4.89
CA ALA A 4 -18.36 8.05 5.83
C ALA A 4 -17.64 8.09 7.19
N THR A 5 -17.01 7.00 7.61
CA THR A 5 -16.31 6.94 8.90
C THR A 5 -15.01 7.72 8.92
N VAL A 6 -14.45 8.14 7.78
CA VAL A 6 -13.14 8.80 7.77
C VAL A 6 -13.10 10.12 7.01
N ALA A 7 -14.20 10.48 6.33
CA ALA A 7 -14.40 11.82 5.79
C ALA A 7 -14.19 12.95 6.83
N PRO A 8 -14.63 12.82 8.10
CA PRO A 8 -14.37 13.85 9.11
C PRO A 8 -12.88 14.15 9.34
N VAL A 9 -12.01 13.12 9.41
CA VAL A 9 -10.54 13.34 9.51
C VAL A 9 -10.02 14.09 8.30
N ALA A 10 -10.38 13.68 7.08
CA ALA A 10 -9.96 14.37 5.87
C ALA A 10 -10.39 15.85 5.90
N THR A 11 -11.64 16.13 6.26
CA THR A 11 -12.14 17.50 6.36
C THR A 11 -11.35 18.31 7.38
N MET A 12 -11.04 17.75 8.55
CA MET A 12 -10.20 18.43 9.55
C MET A 12 -8.81 18.74 9.01
N ILE A 13 -8.16 17.78 8.34
CA ILE A 13 -6.84 18.01 7.72
C ILE A 13 -6.91 19.10 6.64
N PHE A 14 -7.94 19.09 5.78
CA PHE A 14 -8.08 20.11 4.74
C PHE A 14 -8.33 21.51 5.32
N LEU A 15 -9.11 21.62 6.39
CA LEU A 15 -9.32 22.89 7.09
C LEU A 15 -8.01 23.41 7.70
N ASP A 16 -7.21 22.53 8.30
CA ASP A 16 -5.91 22.89 8.87
C ASP A 16 -4.92 23.30 7.77
N MET A 17 -4.85 22.54 6.68
CA MET A 17 -4.05 22.90 5.49
C MET A 17 -4.44 24.26 4.91
N TYR A 18 -5.74 24.58 4.86
CA TYR A 18 -6.22 25.87 4.40
C TYR A 18 -5.76 27.00 5.33
N LYS A 19 -5.83 26.80 6.65
CA LYS A 19 -5.30 27.76 7.63
C LYS A 19 -3.78 27.95 7.44
N CYS A 20 -3.01 26.87 7.32
CA CYS A 20 -1.57 26.96 7.07
C CYS A 20 -1.28 27.72 5.77
N TRP A 21 -2.06 27.50 4.72
CA TRP A 21 -1.95 28.24 3.45
C TRP A 21 -2.16 29.75 3.65
N THR A 22 -3.21 30.14 4.37
CA THR A 22 -3.46 31.57 4.66
C THR A 22 -2.37 32.22 5.51
N LYS A 23 -1.68 31.45 6.35
CA LYS A 23 -0.56 31.88 7.19
C LYS A 23 0.80 31.82 6.47
N GLY A 24 0.87 31.25 5.26
CA GLY A 24 2.13 31.01 4.53
C GLY A 24 3.00 29.90 5.14
N ASP A 25 2.43 29.01 5.96
CA ASP A 25 3.14 27.92 6.63
C ASP A 25 3.24 26.69 5.71
N ILE A 26 4.16 26.77 4.75
CA ILE A 26 4.39 25.73 3.74
C ILE A 26 4.87 24.43 4.38
N VAL A 27 5.61 24.51 5.50
CA VAL A 27 6.16 23.36 6.22
C VAL A 27 5.03 22.47 6.76
N ASN A 28 4.03 23.06 7.42
CA ASN A 28 2.87 22.29 7.88
C ASN A 28 1.99 21.80 6.72
N ILE A 29 1.87 22.55 5.62
CA ILE A 29 1.13 22.08 4.43
C ILE A 29 1.75 20.80 3.88
N ILE A 30 3.08 20.75 3.75
CA ILE A 30 3.77 19.55 3.30
C ILE A 30 3.60 18.42 4.33
N ARG A 31 3.72 18.71 5.62
CA ARG A 31 3.45 17.72 6.68
C ARG A 31 2.06 17.11 6.56
N HIS A 32 1.03 17.93 6.37
CA HIS A 32 -0.33 17.44 6.18
C HIS A 32 -0.50 16.69 4.84
N SER A 33 0.17 17.11 3.76
CA SER A 33 0.10 16.46 2.46
C SER A 33 0.67 15.04 2.48
N THR A 34 1.76 14.81 3.21
CA THR A 34 2.36 13.47 3.38
C THR A 34 1.44 12.48 4.08
N VAL A 35 0.51 12.96 4.92
CA VAL A 35 -0.49 12.13 5.60
C VAL A 35 -1.78 12.05 4.77
N VAL A 36 -2.34 13.17 4.29
CA VAL A 36 -3.63 13.14 3.57
C VAL A 36 -3.51 12.55 2.16
N GLY A 37 -2.34 12.62 1.51
CA GLY A 37 -2.13 12.09 0.16
C GLY A 37 -2.38 10.58 0.10
N PRO A 38 -1.64 9.76 0.88
CA PRO A 38 -1.91 8.34 1.02
C PRO A 38 -3.37 8.05 1.42
N PHE A 39 -3.98 8.92 2.22
CA PHE A 39 -5.36 8.79 2.67
C PHE A 39 -6.36 8.78 1.51
N LEU A 40 -6.27 9.81 0.67
CA LEU A 40 -7.10 9.98 -0.52
C LEU A 40 -6.81 8.87 -1.52
N GLY A 41 -5.54 8.46 -1.62
CA GLY A 41 -5.13 7.31 -2.42
C GLY A 41 -5.90 6.04 -2.03
N GLY A 42 -6.11 5.82 -0.74
CA GLY A 42 -6.88 4.67 -0.26
C GLY A 42 -8.33 4.65 -0.74
N PHE A 43 -9.03 5.78 -0.72
CA PHE A 43 -10.39 5.89 -1.27
C PHE A 43 -10.40 5.73 -2.78
N PHE A 44 -9.43 6.33 -3.44
CA PHE A 44 -9.32 6.24 -4.87
C PHE A 44 -9.10 4.80 -5.34
N LYS A 45 -8.25 4.03 -4.65
CA LYS A 45 -8.12 2.57 -4.88
C LYS A 45 -9.43 1.82 -4.73
N MET A 46 -10.23 2.13 -3.71
CA MET A 46 -11.53 1.47 -3.53
C MET A 46 -12.47 1.73 -4.73
N ILE A 47 -12.49 2.97 -5.22
CA ILE A 47 -13.27 3.35 -6.41
C ILE A 47 -12.73 2.63 -7.66
N LEU A 48 -11.41 2.63 -7.85
CA LEU A 48 -10.77 1.93 -8.96
C LEU A 48 -11.07 0.43 -8.94
N MET A 49 -10.93 -0.22 -7.78
CA MET A 49 -11.20 -1.64 -7.63
C MET A 49 -12.66 -1.97 -7.93
N TYR A 50 -13.59 -1.10 -7.51
CA TYR A 50 -15.00 -1.26 -7.85
C TYR A 50 -15.24 -1.10 -9.36
N HIS A 51 -14.60 -0.13 -10.00
CA HIS A 51 -14.73 0.12 -11.44
C HIS A 51 -14.12 -1.02 -12.27
N LYS A 52 -12.94 -1.50 -11.87
CA LYS A 52 -12.17 -2.58 -12.52
C LYS A 52 -12.50 -3.98 -11.98
N ARG A 53 -13.61 -4.13 -11.25
CA ARG A 53 -13.99 -5.40 -10.59
C ARG A 53 -14.15 -6.58 -11.54
N ILE A 54 -14.54 -6.32 -12.79
CA ILE A 54 -14.72 -7.37 -13.80
C ILE A 54 -13.35 -7.90 -14.22
N GLN A 55 -12.40 -7.01 -14.50
CA GLN A 55 -11.02 -7.36 -14.84
C GLN A 55 -10.32 -8.05 -13.67
N ALA A 56 -10.46 -7.52 -12.46
CA ALA A 56 -9.93 -8.14 -11.25
C ALA A 56 -10.51 -9.56 -11.03
N LYS A 57 -11.79 -9.77 -11.31
CA LYS A 57 -12.40 -11.11 -11.27
C LYS A 57 -11.78 -12.03 -12.33
N GLN A 58 -11.58 -11.56 -13.56
CA GLN A 58 -10.95 -12.35 -14.61
C GLN A 58 -9.51 -12.76 -14.25
N ILE A 59 -8.77 -11.91 -13.53
CA ILE A 59 -7.46 -12.27 -12.97
C ILE A 59 -7.61 -13.43 -11.98
N LEU A 60 -8.55 -13.34 -11.04
CA LEU A 60 -8.78 -14.41 -10.06
C LEU A 60 -9.24 -15.71 -10.73
N ASP A 61 -10.11 -15.63 -11.73
CA ASP A 61 -10.56 -16.79 -12.49
C ASP A 61 -9.37 -17.47 -13.23
N GLU A 62 -8.37 -16.69 -13.69
CA GLU A 62 -7.11 -17.24 -14.25
C GLU A 62 -6.23 -17.88 -13.16
N PHE A 63 -6.17 -17.33 -11.95
CA PHE A 63 -5.50 -18.00 -10.82
C PHE A 63 -6.13 -19.36 -10.54
N ASP A 64 -7.45 -19.40 -10.38
CA ASP A 64 -8.18 -20.63 -10.05
C ASP A 64 -7.98 -21.70 -11.12
N ARG A 65 -8.07 -21.30 -12.40
CA ARG A 65 -7.78 -22.18 -13.54
C ARG A 65 -6.36 -22.74 -13.44
N ASP A 66 -5.36 -21.88 -13.30
CA ASP A 66 -3.96 -22.30 -13.33
C ASP A 66 -3.64 -23.23 -12.15
N HIS A 67 -4.13 -22.92 -10.94
CA HIS A 67 -3.99 -23.79 -9.76
C HIS A 67 -4.71 -25.13 -9.96
N TYR A 68 -5.88 -25.15 -10.58
CA TYR A 68 -6.58 -26.39 -10.92
C TYR A 68 -5.76 -27.24 -11.90
N MET A 69 -5.18 -26.63 -12.93
CA MET A 69 -4.35 -27.33 -13.92
C MET A 69 -3.07 -27.91 -13.30
N LEU A 70 -2.44 -27.19 -12.38
CA LEU A 70 -1.21 -27.62 -11.69
C LEU A 70 -1.36 -28.95 -10.95
N ASN A 71 -2.57 -29.30 -10.49
CA ASN A 71 -2.83 -30.60 -9.84
C ASN A 71 -2.53 -31.79 -10.76
N ASN A 72 -2.68 -31.60 -12.08
CA ASN A 72 -2.49 -32.64 -13.09
C ASN A 72 -1.07 -32.66 -13.68
N PHE A 73 -0.20 -31.72 -13.30
CA PHE A 73 1.16 -31.67 -13.82
C PHE A 73 2.09 -32.66 -13.11
N SER A 74 3.23 -32.97 -13.76
CA SER A 74 4.28 -33.79 -13.16
C SER A 74 4.95 -33.05 -11.99
N GLU A 75 5.60 -33.80 -11.11
CA GLU A 75 6.09 -33.27 -9.82
C GLU A 75 7.10 -32.14 -10.01
N THR A 76 7.91 -32.17 -11.07
CA THR A 76 8.86 -31.10 -11.40
C THR A 76 8.18 -29.74 -11.61
N TYR A 77 7.02 -29.69 -12.28
CA TYR A 77 6.29 -28.43 -12.47
C TYR A 77 5.56 -28.01 -11.19
N LYS A 78 5.12 -28.98 -10.38
CA LYS A 78 4.51 -28.71 -9.07
C LYS A 78 5.52 -28.09 -8.11
N ASP A 79 6.79 -28.49 -8.16
CA ASP A 79 7.84 -27.91 -7.33
C ASP A 79 8.11 -26.44 -7.68
N ILE A 80 8.12 -26.09 -8.97
CA ILE A 80 8.19 -24.70 -9.45
C ILE A 80 7.01 -23.89 -8.89
N ALA A 81 5.78 -24.42 -9.05
CA ALA A 81 4.58 -23.74 -8.56
C ALA A 81 4.58 -23.57 -7.03
N ARG A 82 4.97 -24.59 -6.26
CA ARG A 82 5.10 -24.51 -4.80
C ARG A 82 6.14 -23.47 -4.38
N ALA A 83 7.28 -23.42 -5.08
CA ALA A 83 8.31 -22.42 -4.81
C ALA A 83 7.78 -21.01 -5.06
N SER A 84 7.05 -20.78 -6.16
CA SER A 84 6.42 -19.50 -6.46
C SER A 84 5.35 -19.11 -5.43
N ILE A 85 4.45 -20.02 -5.06
CA ILE A 85 3.43 -19.78 -4.01
C ILE A 85 4.11 -19.41 -2.68
N ARG A 86 5.17 -20.12 -2.30
CA ARG A 86 5.96 -19.78 -1.10
C ARG A 86 6.57 -18.39 -1.20
N ASN A 87 7.10 -18.02 -2.37
CA ASN A 87 7.64 -16.67 -2.59
C ASN A 87 6.54 -15.60 -2.48
N CYS A 88 5.35 -15.83 -3.02
CA CYS A 88 4.19 -14.94 -2.84
C CYS A 88 3.85 -14.74 -1.36
N GLN A 89 3.74 -15.82 -0.59
CA GLN A 89 3.45 -15.76 0.85
C GLN A 89 4.53 -15.00 1.64
N ILE A 90 5.80 -15.17 1.27
CA ILE A 90 6.91 -14.50 1.95
C ILE A 90 6.96 -13.02 1.56
N TYR A 91 6.99 -12.71 0.27
CA TYR A 91 7.27 -11.36 -0.22
C TYR A 91 6.02 -10.49 -0.38
N SER A 92 4.99 -10.99 -1.06
CA SER A 92 3.77 -10.22 -1.37
C SER A 92 2.79 -10.15 -0.21
N GLU A 93 2.82 -11.12 0.71
CA GLU A 93 1.96 -11.12 1.89
C GLU A 93 2.71 -10.68 3.15
N ARG A 94 3.65 -11.50 3.65
CA ARG A 94 4.28 -11.27 4.97
C ARG A 94 5.19 -10.05 4.98
N LEU A 95 6.15 -9.97 4.06
CA LEU A 95 7.10 -8.87 4.02
C LEU A 95 6.39 -7.55 3.70
N TRP A 96 5.48 -7.55 2.72
CA TRP A 96 4.66 -6.38 2.39
C TRP A 96 3.82 -5.91 3.57
N LEU A 97 3.13 -6.82 4.27
CA LEU A 97 2.38 -6.50 5.48
C LEU A 97 3.27 -5.89 6.56
N CYS A 98 4.44 -6.48 6.82
CA CYS A 98 5.39 -5.96 7.79
C CYS A 98 5.86 -4.54 7.42
N LEU A 99 6.19 -4.30 6.14
CA LEU A 99 6.65 -3.01 5.66
C LEU A 99 5.56 -1.95 5.81
N VAL A 100 4.37 -2.20 5.27
CA VAL A 100 3.22 -1.29 5.36
C VAL A 100 2.85 -1.00 6.81
N THR A 101 2.79 -2.05 7.64
CA THR A 101 2.47 -1.89 9.07
C THR A 101 3.53 -1.04 9.76
N THR A 102 4.81 -1.27 9.49
CA THR A 102 5.90 -0.49 10.09
C THR A 102 5.79 0.98 9.69
N CYS A 103 5.68 1.29 8.40
CA CYS A 103 5.61 2.67 7.91
C CYS A 103 4.39 3.42 8.47
N VAL A 104 3.22 2.78 8.51
CA VAL A 104 1.99 3.42 9.01
C VAL A 104 1.97 3.51 10.54
N MET A 105 2.31 2.43 11.24
CA MET A 105 2.20 2.36 12.70
C MET A 105 3.30 3.13 13.42
N THR A 106 4.36 3.55 12.73
CA THR A 106 5.41 4.40 13.32
C THR A 106 4.81 5.67 13.94
N PHE A 107 3.80 6.29 13.30
CA PHE A 107 3.15 7.49 13.84
C PHE A 107 2.39 7.21 15.16
N PRO A 108 1.43 6.26 15.21
CA PRO A 108 0.79 5.85 16.45
C PRO A 108 1.74 5.39 17.55
N VAL A 109 2.67 4.49 17.22
CA VAL A 109 3.58 3.89 18.20
C VAL A 109 4.45 4.97 18.83
N MET A 110 4.96 5.91 18.03
CA MET A 110 5.75 7.01 18.56
C MET A 110 4.92 7.93 19.46
N ALA A 111 3.69 8.26 19.06
CA ALA A 111 2.80 9.07 19.90
C ALA A 111 2.46 8.37 21.23
N ILE A 112 2.18 7.06 21.20
CA ILE A 112 1.93 6.26 22.41
C ILE A 112 3.16 6.28 23.31
N ALA A 113 4.34 5.96 22.77
CA ALA A 113 5.58 5.90 23.54
C ALA A 113 5.93 7.27 24.15
N LEU A 114 5.78 8.36 23.40
CA LEU A 114 5.99 9.71 23.91
C LEU A 114 5.00 10.08 25.01
N ASN A 115 3.70 9.80 24.85
CA ASN A 115 2.72 10.07 25.90
C ASN A 115 3.02 9.27 27.18
N ILE A 116 3.34 7.97 27.07
CA ILE A 116 3.73 7.14 28.22
C ILE A 116 4.96 7.73 28.90
N TYR A 117 6.01 8.04 28.14
CA TYR A 117 7.23 8.60 28.68
C TYR A 117 6.98 9.94 29.41
N ASN A 118 6.25 10.85 28.78
CA ASN A 118 5.99 12.16 29.38
C ASN A 118 5.11 12.07 30.63
N PHE A 119 4.12 11.17 30.64
CA PHE A 119 3.27 10.98 31.82
C PHE A 119 4.01 10.35 33.00
N VAL A 120 4.94 9.42 32.73
CA VAL A 120 5.67 8.69 33.78
C VAL A 120 6.88 9.48 34.31
N PHE A 121 7.60 10.18 33.43
CA PHE A 121 8.92 10.72 33.77
C PHE A 121 9.02 12.24 33.82
N LYS A 122 8.03 13.01 33.33
CA LYS A 122 8.06 14.48 33.41
C LYS A 122 7.14 15.01 34.51
N SER A 123 7.62 16.03 35.21
CA SER A 123 6.86 16.76 36.23
C SER A 123 5.69 17.54 35.64
N GLU A 124 5.84 18.04 34.41
CA GLU A 124 4.79 18.70 33.63
C GLU A 124 4.58 17.90 32.34
N PRO A 125 3.62 16.95 32.33
CA PRO A 125 3.39 16.09 31.18
C PRO A 125 2.86 16.87 29.98
N THR A 126 3.48 16.67 28.82
CA THR A 126 2.96 17.14 27.52
C THR A 126 2.32 16.00 26.75
N LYS A 127 1.25 16.32 26.01
CA LYS A 127 0.51 15.35 25.18
C LYS A 127 1.01 15.37 23.73
N TYR A 128 1.01 14.21 23.08
CA TYR A 128 1.44 14.04 21.69
C TYR A 128 0.33 13.40 20.86
N MET A 129 -0.04 14.03 19.75
CA MET A 129 -1.01 13.46 18.81
C MET A 129 -0.34 12.51 17.82
N ILE A 130 -1.09 11.54 17.31
CA ILE A 130 -0.62 10.63 16.23
C ILE A 130 -0.23 11.43 14.99
N HIS A 131 -1.09 12.37 14.61
CA HIS A 131 -0.82 13.41 13.63
C HIS A 131 -1.25 14.73 14.24
N ASP A 132 -0.36 15.71 14.20
CA ASP A 132 -0.61 16.99 14.83
C ASP A 132 -1.64 17.77 14.01
N LEU A 133 -2.83 17.98 14.56
CA LEU A 133 -3.95 18.67 13.91
C LEU A 133 -4.49 19.76 14.83
N GLU A 134 -4.70 20.96 14.30
CA GLU A 134 -5.43 21.99 15.03
C GLU A 134 -6.92 21.61 15.17
N LYS A 135 -7.48 21.90 16.34
CA LYS A 135 -8.93 21.80 16.55
C LYS A 135 -9.64 22.80 15.62
N PRO A 136 -10.58 22.37 14.76
CA PRO A 136 -11.31 23.28 13.88
C PRO A 136 -12.08 24.33 14.69
N PHE A 137 -12.08 25.58 14.20
CA PHE A 137 -12.79 26.71 14.82
C PHE A 137 -12.36 27.05 16.26
N SER A 138 -11.17 26.60 16.68
CA SER A 138 -10.57 26.94 17.96
C SER A 138 -9.87 28.30 17.91
N ASP A 139 -9.95 29.06 19.00
CA ASP A 139 -9.24 30.33 19.17
C ASP A 139 -7.77 30.13 19.58
N SER A 140 -7.47 29.00 20.23
CA SER A 140 -6.12 28.62 20.66
C SER A 140 -5.70 27.25 20.11
N PRO A 141 -4.44 27.07 19.65
CA PRO A 141 -3.89 25.76 19.27
C PRO A 141 -3.88 24.74 20.40
N GLU A 142 -3.77 25.18 21.66
CA GLU A 142 -3.64 24.31 22.83
C GLU A 142 -4.93 23.54 23.16
N GLU A 143 -6.09 24.01 22.70
CA GLU A 143 -7.37 23.35 22.94
C GLU A 143 -7.44 21.92 22.33
N ARG A 144 -6.54 21.60 21.39
CA ARG A 144 -6.44 20.24 20.83
C ARG A 144 -5.99 19.19 21.85
N PHE A 145 -5.37 19.60 22.95
CA PHE A 145 -4.89 18.73 24.02
C PHE A 145 -5.88 18.58 25.19
N GLU A 146 -6.96 19.36 25.18
CA GLU A 146 -7.99 19.31 26.21
C GLU A 146 -8.83 18.04 26.12
N SER A 147 -9.23 17.53 27.29
CA SER A 147 -10.14 16.39 27.37
C SER A 147 -11.60 16.86 27.22
N PRO A 148 -12.48 16.13 26.50
CA PRO A 148 -12.29 14.80 25.92
C PRO A 148 -11.80 14.80 24.47
N TYR A 149 -11.51 15.97 23.89
CA TYR A 149 -11.20 16.09 22.46
C TYR A 149 -9.94 15.31 22.09
N PHE A 150 -8.88 15.46 22.89
CA PHE A 150 -7.61 14.76 22.66
C PHE A 150 -7.80 13.24 22.57
N GLU A 151 -8.48 12.64 23.55
CA GLU A 151 -8.64 11.19 23.63
C GLU A 151 -9.47 10.65 22.46
N LEU A 152 -10.54 11.37 22.09
CA LEU A 152 -11.39 11.01 20.95
C LEU A 152 -10.64 11.11 19.62
N LEU A 153 -9.92 12.22 19.39
CA LEU A 153 -9.18 12.40 18.15
C LEU A 153 -8.00 11.43 18.07
N PHE A 154 -7.33 11.13 19.18
CA PHE A 154 -6.27 10.12 19.24
C PHE A 154 -6.78 8.75 18.83
N ALA A 155 -7.87 8.27 19.44
CA ALA A 155 -8.49 7.00 19.10
C ALA A 155 -8.95 6.96 17.64
N TYR A 156 -9.47 8.07 17.14
CA TYR A 156 -9.95 8.17 15.77
C TYR A 156 -8.82 8.13 14.74
N MET A 157 -7.69 8.79 15.01
CA MET A 157 -6.49 8.73 14.16
C MET A 157 -5.83 7.35 14.21
N PHE A 158 -5.89 6.67 15.37
CA PHE A 158 -5.44 5.28 15.48
C PHE A 158 -6.28 4.35 14.61
N TYR A 159 -7.60 4.50 14.65
CA TYR A 159 -8.51 3.78 13.76
C TYR A 159 -8.21 4.05 12.28
N ALA A 160 -7.99 5.32 11.91
CA ALA A 160 -7.61 5.68 10.55
C ALA A 160 -6.30 4.98 10.12
N ALA A 161 -5.28 4.94 10.99
CA ALA A 161 -4.03 4.22 10.74
C ALA A 161 -4.23 2.72 10.52
N ILE A 162 -5.17 2.07 11.21
CA ILE A 162 -5.50 0.65 10.92
C ILE A 162 -6.10 0.50 9.52
N LEU A 163 -7.02 1.39 9.13
CA LEU A 163 -7.60 1.36 7.79
C LEU A 163 -6.57 1.54 6.68
N TYR A 164 -5.54 2.35 6.93
CA TYR A 164 -4.39 2.48 6.03
C TYR A 164 -3.69 1.15 5.78
N VAL A 165 -3.36 0.43 6.86
CA VAL A 165 -2.68 -0.87 6.74
C VAL A 165 -3.52 -1.82 5.90
N VAL A 166 -4.83 -1.92 6.17
CA VAL A 166 -5.73 -2.78 5.40
C VAL A 166 -5.79 -2.37 3.93
N ASN A 167 -5.83 -1.08 3.65
CA ASN A 167 -5.96 -0.58 2.29
C ASN A 167 -4.71 -0.88 1.43
N PHE A 168 -3.52 -0.59 1.96
CA PHE A 168 -2.25 -0.82 1.27
C PHE A 168 -1.87 -2.30 1.18
N THR A 169 -2.26 -3.12 2.16
CA THR A 169 -2.04 -4.57 2.09
C THR A 169 -2.99 -5.26 1.11
N GLY A 170 -4.22 -4.76 0.97
CA GLY A 170 -5.21 -5.31 0.05
C GLY A 170 -4.87 -5.06 -1.42
N TYR A 171 -4.98 -3.80 -1.88
CA TYR A 171 -4.93 -3.50 -3.32
C TYR A 171 -3.52 -3.68 -3.90
N ASP A 172 -2.50 -3.13 -3.26
CA ASP A 172 -1.11 -3.23 -3.72
C ASP A 172 -0.54 -4.64 -3.51
N GLY A 173 -0.93 -5.31 -2.42
CA GLY A 173 -0.61 -6.72 -2.21
C GLY A 173 -1.21 -7.61 -3.31
N PHE A 174 -2.46 -7.37 -3.70
CA PHE A 174 -3.09 -8.08 -4.82
C PHE A 174 -2.34 -7.85 -6.14
N PHE A 175 -1.91 -6.62 -6.43
CA PHE A 175 -1.05 -6.36 -7.60
C PHE A 175 0.25 -7.17 -7.54
N GLY A 176 0.93 -7.20 -6.39
CA GLY A 176 2.15 -8.00 -6.19
C GLY A 176 1.93 -9.49 -6.46
N LEU A 177 0.80 -10.05 -5.98
CA LEU A 177 0.43 -11.44 -6.28
C LEU A 177 0.21 -11.66 -7.78
N CYS A 178 -0.46 -10.72 -8.46
CA CYS A 178 -0.73 -10.84 -9.89
C CYS A 178 0.55 -10.92 -10.72
N VAL A 179 1.53 -10.04 -10.41
CA VAL A 179 2.83 -10.01 -11.09
C VAL A 179 3.63 -11.28 -10.79
N ASN A 180 3.66 -11.75 -9.54
CA ASN A 180 4.34 -13.00 -9.22
C ASN A 180 3.70 -14.22 -9.90
N HIS A 181 2.37 -14.24 -10.06
CA HIS A 181 1.69 -15.28 -10.83
C HIS A 181 2.01 -15.19 -12.32
N ALA A 182 2.20 -13.99 -12.89
CA ALA A 182 2.71 -13.83 -14.25
C ALA A 182 4.12 -14.44 -14.40
N CYS A 183 4.99 -14.20 -13.41
CA CYS A 183 6.33 -14.80 -13.36
C CYS A 183 6.26 -16.33 -13.28
N LEU A 184 5.35 -16.88 -12.48
CA LEU A 184 5.11 -18.34 -12.44
C LEU A 184 4.72 -18.88 -13.81
N LYS A 185 3.75 -18.25 -14.49
CA LYS A 185 3.32 -18.67 -15.84
C LYS A 185 4.50 -18.66 -16.82
N MET A 186 5.39 -17.67 -16.72
CA MET A 186 6.61 -17.60 -17.52
C MET A 186 7.62 -18.71 -17.19
N GLU A 187 7.85 -19.00 -15.93
CA GLU A 187 8.79 -20.05 -15.52
C GLU A 187 8.30 -21.43 -15.97
N LEU A 188 7.00 -21.70 -15.84
CA LEU A 188 6.38 -22.92 -16.36
C LEU A 188 6.48 -23.01 -17.88
N TYR A 189 6.29 -21.89 -18.59
CA TYR A 189 6.47 -21.80 -20.04
C TYR A 189 7.92 -22.14 -20.45
N CYS A 190 8.92 -21.51 -19.84
CA CYS A 190 10.33 -21.76 -20.16
C CYS A 190 10.68 -23.23 -19.93
N LYS A 191 10.14 -23.83 -18.86
CA LYS A 191 10.38 -25.24 -18.57
C LYS A 191 9.74 -26.18 -19.59
N ALA A 192 8.54 -25.85 -20.06
CA ALA A 192 7.86 -26.60 -21.11
C ALA A 192 8.64 -26.52 -22.43
N GLU A 193 9.20 -25.36 -22.77
CA GLU A 193 10.04 -25.16 -23.97
C GLU A 193 11.32 -26.02 -23.92
N GLU A 194 12.03 -26.06 -22.79
CA GLU A 194 13.21 -26.92 -22.62
C GLU A 194 12.89 -28.41 -22.86
N ALA A 195 11.75 -28.87 -22.35
CA ALA A 195 11.30 -30.25 -22.51
C ALA A 195 10.96 -30.60 -23.97
N MET A 196 10.60 -29.63 -24.79
CA MET A 196 10.33 -29.83 -26.23
C MET A 196 11.59 -30.09 -27.04
N LEU A 197 12.73 -29.51 -26.64
CA LEU A 197 13.99 -29.70 -27.34
C LEU A 197 14.56 -31.12 -27.14
N ALA A 198 14.06 -31.87 -26.16
CA ALA A 198 14.55 -33.19 -25.79
C ALA A 198 13.89 -34.36 -26.53
N ASP A 199 12.70 -34.20 -27.11
CA ASP A 199 11.88 -35.31 -27.61
C ASP A 199 11.23 -34.97 -28.97
N ARG A 200 11.48 -35.81 -30.00
CA ARG A 200 11.13 -35.51 -31.41
C ARG A 200 9.78 -36.07 -31.86
N GLU A 201 9.19 -36.99 -31.11
CA GLU A 201 7.86 -37.51 -31.43
C GLU A 201 6.81 -36.55 -30.85
N GLU A 202 5.88 -36.08 -31.70
CA GLU A 202 4.77 -35.18 -31.35
C GLU A 202 5.10 -33.69 -31.09
N VAL A 203 6.20 -33.19 -31.69
CA VAL A 203 6.65 -31.78 -31.58
C VAL A 203 5.55 -30.77 -31.93
N TYR A 204 4.77 -30.99 -33.00
CA TYR A 204 3.76 -30.03 -33.46
C TYR A 204 2.66 -29.79 -32.41
N GLY A 205 2.08 -30.85 -31.84
CA GLY A 205 1.01 -30.74 -30.85
C GLY A 205 1.47 -30.04 -29.57
N ARG A 206 2.69 -30.35 -29.12
CA ARG A 206 3.31 -29.68 -27.98
C ARG A 206 3.54 -28.20 -28.29
N VAL A 207 4.14 -27.86 -29.44
CA VAL A 207 4.43 -26.46 -29.83
C VAL A 207 3.16 -25.62 -29.84
N VAL A 208 2.07 -26.15 -30.40
CA VAL A 208 0.76 -25.48 -30.38
C VAL A 208 0.27 -25.24 -28.94
N ALA A 209 0.46 -26.19 -28.02
CA ALA A 209 0.09 -26.03 -26.62
C ALA A 209 0.91 -24.92 -25.93
N VAL A 210 2.22 -24.88 -26.15
CA VAL A 210 3.11 -23.86 -25.58
C VAL A 210 2.79 -22.46 -26.11
N VAL A 211 2.62 -22.30 -27.43
CA VAL A 211 2.22 -21.01 -28.02
C VAL A 211 0.87 -20.55 -27.46
N ARG A 212 -0.08 -21.47 -27.25
CA ARG A 212 -1.39 -21.14 -26.67
C ARG A 212 -1.27 -20.61 -25.24
N GLU A 213 -0.45 -21.23 -24.40
CA GLU A 213 -0.23 -20.76 -23.02
C GLU A 213 0.59 -19.46 -22.99
N GLN A 214 1.53 -19.26 -23.92
CA GLN A 214 2.24 -17.99 -24.08
C GLN A 214 1.28 -16.85 -24.45
N CYS A 215 0.39 -17.05 -25.43
CA CYS A 215 -0.64 -16.06 -25.76
C CYS A 215 -1.58 -15.78 -24.59
N ARG A 216 -1.87 -16.77 -23.74
CA ARG A 216 -2.64 -16.55 -22.50
C ARG A 216 -1.87 -15.72 -21.49
N MET A 217 -0.58 -15.97 -21.32
CA MET A 217 0.28 -15.19 -20.44
C MET A 217 0.31 -13.71 -20.88
N PHE A 218 0.45 -13.41 -22.17
CA PHE A 218 0.38 -12.03 -22.66
C PHE A 218 -0.97 -11.37 -22.37
N ARG A 219 -2.09 -12.06 -22.66
CA ARG A 219 -3.42 -11.54 -22.30
C ARG A 219 -3.61 -11.30 -20.81
N TYR A 220 -3.00 -12.15 -19.99
CA TYR A 220 -3.04 -12.01 -18.54
C TYR A 220 -2.23 -10.78 -18.08
N VAL A 221 -1.07 -10.51 -18.67
CA VAL A 221 -0.31 -9.28 -18.41
C VAL A 221 -1.07 -8.04 -18.87
N ASP A 222 -1.70 -8.07 -20.04
CA ASP A 222 -2.54 -6.97 -20.53
C ASP A 222 -3.70 -6.69 -19.55
N LEU A 223 -4.28 -7.74 -18.98
CA LEU A 223 -5.35 -7.64 -17.98
C LEU A 223 -4.86 -7.03 -16.66
N ILE A 224 -3.67 -7.40 -16.19
CA ILE A 224 -3.02 -6.75 -15.03
C ILE A 224 -2.83 -5.26 -15.34
N GLN A 225 -2.28 -4.93 -16.50
CA GLN A 225 -2.03 -3.55 -16.89
C GLN A 225 -3.32 -2.75 -16.96
N ASP A 226 -4.40 -3.26 -17.58
CA ASP A 226 -5.70 -2.57 -17.61
C ASP A 226 -6.31 -2.40 -16.20
N THR A 227 -6.03 -3.33 -15.28
CA THR A 227 -6.58 -3.28 -13.92
C THR A 227 -5.88 -2.24 -13.05
N PHE A 228 -4.54 -2.12 -13.16
CA PHE A 228 -3.72 -1.38 -12.20
C PHE A 228 -3.02 -0.14 -12.77
N ASN A 229 -2.97 0.07 -14.09
CA ASN A 229 -2.22 1.16 -14.73
C ASN A 229 -2.51 2.56 -14.16
N ILE A 230 -3.77 2.89 -13.92
CA ILE A 230 -4.17 4.20 -13.39
C ILE A 230 -3.57 4.41 -11.99
N TRP A 231 -3.70 3.40 -11.11
CA TRP A 231 -3.14 3.47 -9.77
C TRP A 231 -1.61 3.56 -9.80
N LEU A 232 -0.96 2.73 -10.61
CA LEU A 232 0.50 2.70 -10.75
C LEU A 232 1.05 4.05 -11.23
N GLY A 233 0.38 4.69 -12.20
CA GLY A 233 0.77 6.03 -12.67
C GLY A 233 0.63 7.09 -11.59
N ILE A 234 -0.47 7.06 -10.83
CA ILE A 234 -0.72 8.03 -9.75
C ILE A 234 0.25 7.85 -8.60
N ILE A 235 0.46 6.62 -8.13
CA ILE A 235 1.36 6.37 -7.01
C ILE A 235 2.80 6.69 -7.38
N PHE A 236 3.22 6.45 -8.62
CA PHE A 236 4.54 6.84 -9.10
C PHE A 236 4.76 8.36 -9.03
N ILE A 237 3.81 9.16 -9.52
CA ILE A 237 3.90 10.63 -9.46
C ILE A 237 3.84 11.10 -7.99
N ALA A 238 2.95 10.53 -7.20
CA ALA A 238 2.78 10.89 -5.80
C ALA A 238 4.04 10.59 -4.98
N THR A 239 4.67 9.43 -5.17
CA THR A 239 5.91 9.08 -4.46
C THR A 239 7.08 9.94 -4.90
N MET A 240 7.19 10.31 -6.19
CA MET A 240 8.19 11.26 -6.64
C MET A 240 8.07 12.61 -5.92
N ILE A 241 6.85 13.16 -5.86
CA ILE A 241 6.59 14.42 -5.13
C ILE A 241 6.93 14.23 -3.66
N GLN A 242 6.49 13.14 -3.05
CA GLN A 242 6.64 12.88 -1.62
C GLN A 242 8.12 12.74 -1.22
N ILE A 243 8.92 12.00 -2.00
CA ILE A 243 10.36 11.87 -1.79
C ILE A 243 11.03 13.25 -1.86
N CYS A 244 10.73 14.05 -2.88
CA CYS A 244 11.29 15.40 -2.99
C CYS A 244 10.92 16.29 -1.79
N THR A 245 9.66 16.25 -1.35
CA THR A 245 9.21 17.05 -0.21
C THR A 245 9.80 16.58 1.12
N CYS A 246 9.90 15.27 1.35
CA CYS A 246 10.51 14.72 2.56
C CYS A 246 12.00 15.03 2.62
N LEU A 247 12.72 14.93 1.50
CA LEU A 247 14.14 15.30 1.42
C LEU A 247 14.35 16.79 1.73
N TYR A 248 13.50 17.67 1.18
CA TYR A 248 13.55 19.11 1.49
C TYR A 248 13.41 19.38 3.00
N HIS A 249 12.48 18.70 3.68
CA HIS A 249 12.33 18.80 5.14
C HIS A 249 13.57 18.38 5.91
N ILE A 250 14.26 17.33 5.44
CA ILE A 250 15.48 16.82 6.07
C ILE A 250 16.65 17.79 5.84
N THR A 251 16.81 18.33 4.63
CA THR A 251 17.97 19.17 4.27
C THR A 251 17.91 20.58 4.87
N GLU A 252 16.73 21.20 4.94
CA GLU A 252 16.58 22.55 5.49
C GLU A 252 16.60 22.60 7.02
N GLY A 253 16.82 21.47 7.69
CA GLY A 253 17.06 21.45 9.13
C GLY A 253 15.83 21.75 9.98
N TYR A 254 14.61 21.56 9.46
CA TYR A 254 13.34 21.73 10.20
C TYR A 254 13.10 20.66 11.30
N GLY A 255 14.15 19.94 11.70
CA GLY A 255 14.13 18.86 12.69
C GLY A 255 14.26 17.48 12.04
N PHE A 256 15.24 16.70 12.48
CA PHE A 256 15.36 15.30 12.08
C PHE A 256 14.23 14.50 12.74
N ASP A 257 13.26 14.06 11.93
CA ASP A 257 12.14 13.26 12.42
C ASP A 257 12.18 11.86 11.78
N ILE A 258 12.47 10.89 12.65
CA ILE A 258 12.63 9.47 12.29
C ILE A 258 11.40 8.89 11.59
N ARG A 259 10.21 9.45 11.83
CA ARG A 259 8.96 9.00 11.20
C ARG A 259 9.00 9.19 9.69
N TYR A 260 9.50 10.34 9.23
CA TYR A 260 9.61 10.63 7.80
C TYR A 260 10.78 9.90 7.16
N MET A 261 11.86 9.61 7.90
CA MET A 261 12.95 8.78 7.40
C MET A 261 12.50 7.34 7.14
N ILE A 262 11.79 6.73 8.09
CA ILE A 262 11.21 5.39 7.91
C ILE A 262 10.26 5.39 6.70
N PHE A 263 9.45 6.43 6.55
CA PHE A 263 8.53 6.57 5.42
C PHE A 263 9.23 6.79 4.07
N VAL A 264 10.44 7.35 4.03
CA VAL A 264 11.22 7.53 2.79
C VAL A 264 11.95 6.25 2.38
N TYR A 265 12.37 5.42 3.33
CA TYR A 265 13.12 4.18 3.06
C TYR A 265 12.26 2.93 2.86
N GLY A 266 11.07 2.87 3.47
CA GLY A 266 10.14 1.75 3.35
C GLY A 266 9.14 1.96 2.23
#